data_AF-A0A401UKD1-F1
#
_entry.id   AF-A0A401UKD1-F1
#
_cell.length_a   1.000
_cell.length_b   1.000
_cell.length_c   1.000
_cell.angle_alpha   90.00
_cell.angle_beta   90.00
_cell.angle_gamma   90.00
#
_symmetry.space_group_name_H-M   'P 1'
#
loop_
_entity.id
_entity.type
_entity.pdbx_description
1 polymer ?
#
loop_
_entity_poly.entity_id
_entity_poly.type
_entity_poly.pdbx_seq_one_letter_code
_entity_poly.pdbx_strand_id
1 'polypeptide(L)'
;MSFIFKDIKSSGGVEKIEFAEIINVDRLIRREATFKILNTAIIYNAEEEYYYTLATCINEKNVIETISVEGFEIHANITDLRGAYIDYKEYEEDSEVNCIGIIYYP
;
A
#
# COMPACT_ATOMS: atom_id res chain seq x y z
N MET A 1 -1.46 -26.36 -6.52
CA MET A 1 -0.43 -25.31 -6.37
C MET A 1 0.94 -25.95 -6.54
N SER A 2 1.79 -25.40 -7.40
CA SER A 2 3.16 -25.88 -7.62
C SER A 2 4.11 -24.73 -7.26
N PHE A 3 4.94 -24.93 -6.25
CA PHE A 3 5.97 -23.98 -5.84
C PHE A 3 7.27 -24.34 -6.55
N ILE A 4 7.88 -23.38 -7.24
CA ILE A 4 9.19 -23.59 -7.87
C ILE A 4 10.23 -22.99 -6.92
N PHE A 5 10.95 -23.87 -6.22
CA PHE A 5 12.13 -23.49 -5.44
C PHE A 5 13.34 -23.47 -6.37
N LYS A 6 14.07 -22.36 -6.40
CA LYS A 6 15.36 -22.29 -7.12
C LYS A 6 16.45 -22.76 -6.16
N ASP A 7 16.93 -23.98 -6.34
CA ASP A 7 18.07 -24.51 -5.58
C ASP A 7 19.33 -23.68 -5.87
N ILE A 8 19.79 -22.93 -4.87
CA ILE A 8 21.08 -22.25 -4.90
C ILE A 8 22.10 -23.21 -4.25
N LYS A 9 23.03 -23.72 -5.07
CA LYS A 9 24.13 -24.61 -4.63
C LYS A 9 24.89 -23.98 -3.47
N SER A 10 24.96 -24.68 -2.34
CA SER A 10 25.74 -24.27 -1.17
C SER A 10 27.24 -24.51 -1.39
N SER A 11 28.03 -23.44 -1.30
CA SER A 11 29.45 -23.51 -0.90
C SER A 11 29.58 -22.70 0.39
N GLY A 12 30.12 -23.35 1.43
CA GLY A 12 29.95 -22.95 2.83
C GLY A 12 30.44 -21.55 3.24
N GLY A 13 29.92 -21.13 4.39
CA GLY A 13 30.37 -19.97 5.15
C GLY A 13 29.29 -18.90 5.34
N VAL A 14 28.75 -18.85 6.55
CA VAL A 14 27.88 -17.79 7.12
C VAL A 14 26.46 -17.75 6.56
N GLU A 15 25.49 -18.24 7.35
CA GLU A 15 24.06 -18.03 7.10
C GLU A 15 23.73 -16.54 7.22
N LYS A 16 23.71 -15.85 6.07
CA LYS A 16 22.89 -14.65 5.94
C LYS A 16 21.45 -15.13 5.85
N ILE A 17 20.65 -14.83 6.87
CA ILE A 17 19.21 -14.87 6.75
C ILE A 17 18.82 -13.71 5.84
N GLU A 18 18.87 -13.93 4.53
CA GLU A 18 18.20 -13.06 3.58
C GLU A 18 16.71 -13.37 3.73
N PHE A 19 15.95 -12.41 4.26
CA PHE A 19 14.49 -12.46 4.19
C PHE A 19 14.15 -12.59 2.70
N ALA A 20 13.78 -13.79 2.28
CA ALA A 20 13.34 -14.03 0.91
C ALA A 20 12.08 -13.18 0.71
N GLU A 21 12.19 -12.15 -0.12
CA GLU A 21 11.05 -11.40 -0.63
C GLU A 21 10.14 -12.43 -1.32
N ILE A 22 8.99 -12.72 -0.72
CA ILE A 22 7.96 -13.53 -1.38
C ILE A 22 7.37 -12.65 -2.47
N ILE A 23 7.98 -12.67 -3.65
CA ILE A 23 7.43 -12.03 -4.83
C ILE A 23 6.30 -12.93 -5.29
N ASN A 24 5.08 -12.65 -4.84
CA ASN A 24 3.89 -13.34 -5.33
C ASN A 24 3.71 -12.99 -6.81
N VAL A 25 3.91 -13.99 -7.69
CA VAL A 25 4.16 -13.80 -9.14
C VAL A 25 2.90 -13.37 -9.91
N ASP A 26 1.71 -13.40 -9.31
CA ASP A 26 0.43 -13.17 -10.01
C ASP A 26 -0.23 -11.79 -9.77
N ARG A 27 0.45 -10.84 -9.10
CA ARG A 27 -0.11 -9.49 -8.88
C ARG A 27 0.18 -8.57 -10.07
N LEU A 28 -0.84 -8.26 -10.85
CA LEU A 28 -0.73 -7.25 -11.91
C LEU A 28 -0.86 -5.85 -11.28
N ILE A 29 0.25 -5.13 -11.20
CA ILE A 29 0.23 -3.72 -10.75
C ILE A 29 -0.47 -2.88 -11.81
N ARG A 30 -1.59 -2.24 -11.42
CA ARG A 30 -2.38 -1.36 -12.27
C ARG A 30 -1.92 0.09 -12.17
N ARG A 31 -1.51 0.52 -10.98
CA ARG A 31 -1.11 1.91 -10.71
C ARG A 31 -0.14 1.99 -9.56
N GLU A 32 0.87 2.85 -9.71
CA GLU A 32 1.68 3.37 -8.61
C GLU A 32 1.60 4.90 -8.66
N ALA A 33 1.47 5.55 -7.51
CA ALA A 33 1.38 7.00 -7.41
C ALA A 33 1.89 7.48 -6.04
N THR A 34 2.34 8.73 -6.00
CA THR A 34 2.68 9.40 -4.74
C THR A 34 1.67 10.51 -4.50
N PHE A 35 1.03 10.47 -3.34
CA PHE A 35 0.02 11.43 -2.96
C PHE A 35 0.52 12.31 -1.81
N LYS A 36 0.06 13.55 -1.76
CA LYS A 36 0.13 14.39 -0.57
C LYS A 36 -1.27 14.61 -0.02
N ILE A 37 -1.49 14.26 1.24
CA ILE A 37 -2.78 14.39 1.92
C ILE A 37 -3.08 15.86 2.16
N LEU A 38 -4.23 16.32 1.68
CA LEU A 38 -4.75 17.67 1.90
C LEU A 38 -5.72 17.71 3.08
N ASN A 39 -6.53 16.65 3.23
CA ASN A 39 -7.51 16.48 4.29
C ASN A 39 -7.90 15.01 4.45
N THR A 40 -8.43 14.64 5.61
CA THR A 40 -9.03 13.32 5.87
C THR A 40 -10.43 13.47 6.42
N ALA A 41 -11.28 12.46 6.19
CA ALA A 41 -12.63 12.39 6.69
C ALA A 41 -13.01 10.94 7.03
N ILE A 42 -13.77 10.76 8.11
CA ILE A 42 -14.38 9.47 8.45
C ILE A 42 -15.86 9.56 8.08
N ILE A 43 -16.32 8.66 7.24
CA ILE A 43 -17.69 8.64 6.70
C ILE A 43 -18.36 7.34 7.10
N TYR A 44 -19.58 7.42 7.64
CA TYR A 44 -20.40 6.24 7.90
C TYR A 44 -21.13 5.80 6.64
N ASN A 45 -20.93 4.55 6.21
CA ASN A 45 -21.71 3.89 5.19
C ASN A 45 -22.83 3.07 5.85
N ALA A 46 -24.07 3.54 5.70
CA ALA A 46 -25.24 2.90 6.30
C ALA A 46 -25.62 1.57 5.63
N GLU A 47 -25.26 1.35 4.37
CA GLU A 47 -25.59 0.09 3.67
C GLU A 47 -24.74 -1.07 4.17
N GLU A 48 -23.51 -0.79 4.56
CA GLU A 48 -22.56 -1.77 5.09
C GLU A 48 -22.43 -1.72 6.61
N GLU A 49 -23.13 -0.78 7.25
CA GLU A 49 -23.04 -0.47 8.68
C GLU A 49 -21.59 -0.26 9.17
N TYR A 50 -20.74 0.32 8.32
CA TYR A 50 -19.29 0.44 8.52
C TYR A 50 -18.77 1.87 8.32
N TYR A 51 -17.64 2.22 8.94
CA TYR A 51 -17.00 3.54 8.79
C TYR A 51 -15.80 3.46 7.85
N TYR A 52 -15.73 4.39 6.91
CA TYR A 52 -14.62 4.55 5.98
C TYR A 52 -13.76 5.75 6.32
N THR A 53 -12.45 5.56 6.34
CA THR A 53 -11.46 6.63 6.41
C THR A 53 -11.00 6.98 4.99
N LEU A 54 -11.40 8.16 4.52
CA LEU A 54 -11.02 8.69 3.22
C LEU A 54 -9.98 9.80 3.36
N ALA A 55 -9.06 9.86 2.42
CA ALA A 55 -8.10 10.95 2.28
C ALA A 55 -8.32 11.67 0.94
N THR A 56 -8.48 12.99 1.00
CA THR A 56 -8.41 13.86 -0.18
C THR A 56 -6.96 14.27 -0.37
N CYS A 57 -6.42 13.95 -1.54
CA CYS A 57 -5.00 14.06 -1.83
C CYS A 57 -4.75 14.79 -3.15
N ILE A 58 -3.53 15.30 -3.31
CA ILE A 58 -3.00 15.74 -4.60
C ILE A 58 -1.90 14.78 -5.05
N ASN A 59 -1.93 14.37 -6.32
CA ASN A 59 -0.92 13.48 -6.91
C ASN A 59 0.22 14.24 -7.60
N GLU A 60 1.19 13.51 -8.14
CA GLU A 60 2.34 14.08 -8.86
C GLU A 60 1.97 14.88 -10.12
N LYS A 61 0.76 14.71 -10.65
CA LYS A 61 0.21 15.45 -11.81
C LYS A 61 -0.65 16.64 -11.39
N ASN A 62 -0.65 17.01 -10.12
CA ASN A 62 -1.51 18.05 -9.52
C ASN A 62 -3.02 17.80 -9.65
N VAL A 63 -3.43 16.54 -9.83
CA VAL A 63 -4.85 16.17 -9.82
C VAL A 63 -5.27 15.84 -8.40
N ILE A 64 -6.45 16.35 -8.01
CA ILE A 64 -7.06 16.05 -6.72
C ILE A 64 -7.86 14.77 -6.83
N GLU A 65 -7.61 13.82 -5.94
CA GLU A 65 -8.28 12.53 -5.87
C GLU A 65 -8.69 12.25 -4.42
N THR A 66 -9.74 11.45 -4.24
CA THR A 66 -10.12 10.94 -2.92
C THR A 66 -9.99 9.43 -2.94
N ILE A 67 -9.22 8.89 -1.99
CA ILE A 67 -8.95 7.46 -1.87
C ILE A 67 -9.30 6.97 -0.46
N SER A 68 -9.67 5.71 -0.34
CA SER A 68 -9.71 5.03 0.95
C SER A 68 -8.28 4.80 1.42
N VAL A 69 -8.02 5.06 2.70
CA VAL A 69 -6.71 4.80 3.35
C VAL A 69 -6.85 3.77 4.47
N GLU A 70 -7.95 3.01 4.45
CA GLU A 70 -8.17 1.89 5.36
C GLU A 70 -7.05 0.86 5.24
N GLY A 71 -6.51 0.44 6.38
CA GLY A 71 -5.44 -0.57 6.43
C GLY A 71 -4.07 -0.10 5.92
N PHE A 72 -3.89 1.17 5.59
CA PHE A 72 -2.58 1.69 5.15
C PHE A 72 -1.62 1.77 6.35
N GLU A 73 -0.35 1.46 6.09
CA GLU A 73 0.69 1.47 7.11
C GLU A 73 1.13 2.91 7.39
N ILE A 74 1.30 3.28 8.66
CA ILE A 74 1.73 4.63 9.06
C ILE A 74 3.14 4.57 9.64
N HIS A 75 4.11 5.13 8.93
CA HIS A 75 5.52 5.19 9.31
C HIS A 75 5.87 6.54 9.96
N ALA A 76 5.06 7.00 10.91
CA ALA A 76 5.31 8.23 11.66
C ALA A 76 4.58 8.23 13.01
N ASN A 77 5.15 8.91 14.00
CA ASN A 77 4.44 9.24 15.24
C ASN A 77 3.63 10.51 15.02
N ILE A 78 2.36 10.35 14.62
CA ILE A 78 1.54 11.47 14.16
C ILE A 78 0.18 11.54 14.86
N THR A 79 -0.32 12.77 14.97
CA THR A 79 -1.66 13.10 15.52
C THR A 79 -2.62 13.63 14.45
N ASP A 80 -2.09 14.05 13.30
CA ASP A 80 -2.79 14.50 12.11
C ASP A 80 -2.10 13.87 10.89
N LEU A 81 -2.86 13.60 9.84
CA LEU A 81 -2.40 13.05 8.56
C LEU A 81 -2.23 14.15 7.50
N ARG A 82 -2.72 15.37 7.77
CA ARG A 82 -2.62 16.48 6.82
C ARG A 82 -1.16 16.82 6.51
N GLY A 83 -0.87 16.90 5.22
CA GLY A 83 0.47 17.17 4.70
C GLY A 83 1.39 15.95 4.63
N ALA A 84 0.98 14.80 5.16
CA ALA A 84 1.69 13.54 4.98
C ALA A 84 1.66 13.09 3.51
N TYR A 85 2.62 12.26 3.16
CA TYR A 85 2.74 11.63 1.85
C TYR A 85 2.25 10.19 1.92
N ILE A 86 1.75 9.68 0.81
CA ILE A 86 1.36 8.27 0.63
C ILE A 86 2.10 7.73 -0.58
N ASP A 87 2.86 6.66 -0.39
CA ASP A 87 3.29 5.81 -1.49
C ASP A 87 2.20 4.75 -1.72
N TYR A 88 1.47 4.88 -2.83
CA TYR A 88 0.29 4.09 -3.13
C TYR A 88 0.56 3.09 -4.25
N LYS A 89 0.03 1.87 -4.09
CA LYS A 89 0.01 0.84 -5.13
C LYS A 89 -1.38 0.23 -5.25
N GLU A 90 -1.86 0.14 -6.48
CA GLU A 90 -3.06 -0.57 -6.87
C GLU A 90 -2.69 -1.79 -7.70
N TYR A 91 -3.25 -2.94 -7.35
CA TYR A 91 -2.99 -4.19 -8.05
C TYR A 91 -4.26 -5.02 -8.18
N GLU A 92 -4.24 -5.91 -9.15
CA GLU A 92 -5.30 -6.90 -9.37
C GLU A 92 -4.85 -8.27 -8.85
N GLU A 93 -5.69 -8.88 -8.03
CA GLU A 93 -5.52 -10.22 -7.46
C GLU A 93 -6.90 -10.89 -7.50
N ASP A 94 -7.00 -12.08 -8.10
CA ASP A 94 -8.26 -12.83 -8.25
C ASP A 94 -9.44 -12.07 -8.89
N SER A 95 -9.16 -11.15 -9.82
CA SER A 95 -10.13 -10.24 -10.47
C SER A 95 -10.67 -9.12 -9.58
N GLU A 96 -10.13 -8.97 -8.36
CA GLU A 96 -10.44 -7.87 -7.45
C GLU A 96 -9.34 -6.81 -7.49
N VAL A 97 -9.75 -5.55 -7.47
CA VAL A 97 -8.83 -4.42 -7.39
C VAL A 97 -8.55 -4.12 -5.93
N ASN A 98 -7.30 -4.27 -5.55
CA ASN A 98 -6.81 -4.04 -4.20
C ASN A 98 -5.86 -2.85 -4.18
N CYS A 99 -5.79 -2.17 -3.04
CA CYS A 99 -4.86 -1.07 -2.83
C CYS A 99 -4.11 -1.22 -1.51
N ILE A 100 -2.85 -0.80 -1.52
CA ILE A 100 -2.00 -0.68 -0.34
C ILE A 100 -1.32 0.68 -0.38
N GLY A 101 -0.94 1.17 0.80
CA GLY A 101 -0.15 2.38 0.89
C GLY A 101 0.64 2.50 2.17
N ILE A 102 1.73 3.26 2.10
CA ILE A 102 2.55 3.65 3.24
C ILE A 102 2.45 5.16 3.40
N ILE A 103 2.01 5.60 4.58
CA ILE A 103 1.86 7.00 4.94
C ILE A 103 3.08 7.44 5.76
N TYR A 104 3.72 8.52 5.34
CA TYR A 104 4.92 9.06 6.00
C TYR A 104 4.98 10.59 5.92
N TYR A 105 5.81 11.19 6.76
CA TYR A 105 6.19 12.60 6.66
C TYR A 105 7.62 12.70 6.10
N PRO A 106 7.92 13.73 5.27
CA PRO A 106 9.27 13.97 4.77
C PRO A 106 10.22 14.46 5.86
#